data_AF-W1TU82-F1
#
_entry.id   AF-W1TU82-F1
#
_cell.length_a   1.000
_cell.length_b   1.000
_cell.length_c   1.000
_cell.angle_alpha   90.00
_cell.angle_beta   90.00
_cell.angle_gamma   90.00
#
_symmetry.space_group_name_H-M   'P 1'
#
loop_
_entity.id
_entity.type
_entity.pdbx_description
1 polymer ?
#
loop_
_entity_poly.entity_id
_entity_poly.type
_entity_poly.pdbx_seq_one_letter_code
_entity_poly.pdbx_strand_id
1 'polypeptide(L)'
;MMMKAEVNSDELLADSIQIDNYLKQKKKYCSAIFLQDMKKEFSSYLRRYNQASPSLQFRIFLFTAVYGQKIKRALDESEEVSYVECA
;
A
#
# COMPACT_ATOMS: atom_id res chain seq x y z
N MET A 1 26.36 -13.08 5.06
CA MET A 1 25.52 -11.99 5.60
C MET A 1 24.77 -11.36 4.44
N MET A 2 23.46 -11.58 4.32
CA MET A 2 22.64 -10.77 3.42
C MET A 2 22.50 -9.38 4.06
N MET A 3 23.00 -8.34 3.38
CA MET A 3 22.68 -6.98 3.77
C MET A 3 21.16 -6.83 3.71
N LYS A 4 20.51 -6.65 4.85
CA LYS A 4 19.14 -6.11 4.86
C LYS A 4 19.27 -4.76 4.17
N ALA A 5 18.69 -4.61 2.99
CA ALA A 5 18.53 -3.29 2.40
C ALA A 5 17.85 -2.43 3.48
N GLU A 6 18.58 -1.47 4.03
CA GLU A 6 17.99 -0.53 4.97
C GLU A 6 16.81 0.11 4.27
N VAL A 7 15.63 -0.01 4.88
CA VAL A 7 14.44 0.65 4.39
C VAL A 7 14.73 2.15 4.45
N ASN A 8 14.96 2.76 3.28
CA ASN A 8 15.14 4.20 3.19
C ASN A 8 13.86 4.85 3.71
N SER A 9 13.96 5.54 4.86
CA SER A 9 12.80 6.09 5.56
C SER A 9 12.07 7.13 4.72
N ASP A 10 12.81 7.91 3.94
CA ASP A 10 12.27 9.01 3.15
C ASP A 10 11.53 8.47 1.94
N GLU A 11 12.07 7.44 1.28
CA GLU A 11 11.39 6.72 0.22
C GLU A 11 10.10 6.06 0.73
N LEU A 12 10.15 5.36 1.87
CA LEU A 12 8.95 4.72 2.41
C LEU A 12 7.87 5.73 2.82
N LEU A 13 8.28 6.92 3.30
CA LEU A 13 7.36 8.00 3.58
C LEU A 13 6.78 8.60 2.29
N ALA A 14 7.59 8.86 1.28
CA ALA A 14 7.15 9.35 -0.03
C ALA A 14 6.16 8.38 -0.69
N ASP A 15 6.49 7.08 -0.69
CA ASP A 15 5.63 6.05 -1.24
C ASP A 15 4.29 5.97 -0.49
N SER A 16 4.25 6.29 0.80
CA SER A 16 3.00 6.30 1.57
C SER A 16 1.97 7.30 1.02
N ILE A 17 2.43 8.39 0.39
CA ILE A 17 1.57 9.37 -0.29
C ILE A 17 0.93 8.72 -1.52
N GLN A 18 1.72 7.97 -2.29
CA GLN A 18 1.22 7.24 -3.46
C GLN A 18 0.21 6.16 -3.06
N ILE A 19 0.47 5.43 -1.97
CA ILE A 19 -0.47 4.44 -1.43
C ILE A 19 -1.80 5.09 -1.01
N ASP A 20 -1.75 6.24 -0.33
CA ASP A 20 -2.97 6.96 0.04
C ASP A 20 -3.76 7.45 -1.20
N ASN A 21 -3.06 7.92 -2.24
CA ASN A 21 -3.68 8.29 -3.51
C ASN A 21 -4.39 7.10 -4.18
N TYR A 22 -3.75 5.94 -4.25
CA TYR A 22 -4.37 4.72 -4.76
C TYR A 22 -5.61 4.31 -3.96
N LEU A 23 -5.53 4.35 -2.62
CA LEU A 23 -6.68 4.03 -1.74
C LEU A 23 -7.87 4.96 -1.99
N LYS A 24 -7.62 6.24 -2.27
CA LYS A 24 -8.66 7.21 -2.64
C LYS A 24 -9.22 6.95 -4.04
N GLN A 25 -8.37 6.59 -5.00
CA GLN A 25 -8.75 6.34 -6.40
C GLN A 25 -9.48 4.99 -6.59
N LYS A 26 -9.16 3.95 -5.81
CA LYS A 26 -9.85 2.65 -5.82
C LYS A 26 -11.37 2.79 -5.69
N LYS A 27 -11.84 3.80 -4.95
CA LYS A 27 -13.28 4.08 -4.80
C LYS A 27 -13.98 4.58 -6.07
N LYS A 28 -13.22 5.06 -7.06
CA LYS A 28 -13.74 5.75 -8.25
C LYS A 28 -13.36 5.04 -9.55
N TYR A 29 -12.25 4.31 -9.58
CA TYR A 29 -11.70 3.70 -10.79
C TYR A 29 -11.60 2.19 -10.63
N CYS A 30 -12.26 1.46 -11.53
CA CYS A 30 -12.30 0.00 -11.55
C CYS A 30 -11.66 -0.61 -12.81
N SER A 31 -10.75 0.12 -13.48
CA SER A 31 -10.07 -0.47 -14.65
C SER A 31 -9.15 -1.61 -14.21
N ALA A 32 -9.17 -2.72 -14.95
CA ALA A 32 -8.37 -3.90 -14.62
C ALA A 32 -6.86 -3.58 -14.51
N ILE A 33 -6.36 -2.70 -15.39
CA ILE A 33 -4.97 -2.23 -15.38
C ILE A 33 -4.67 -1.46 -14.09
N PHE A 34 -5.54 -0.53 -13.69
CA PHE A 34 -5.37 0.23 -12.45
C PHE A 34 -5.37 -0.68 -11.22
N LEU A 35 -6.28 -1.65 -11.16
CA LEU A 35 -6.35 -2.60 -10.04
C LEU A 35 -5.11 -3.50 -9.98
N GLN A 36 -4.57 -3.92 -11.13
CA GLN A 36 -3.34 -4.71 -11.19
C GLN A 36 -2.12 -3.92 -10.73
N ASP A 37 -1.97 -2.68 -11.20
CA ASP A 37 -0.89 -1.78 -10.79
C ASP A 37 -0.97 -1.51 -9.28
N MET A 38 -2.17 -1.18 -8.78
CA MET A 38 -2.42 -0.97 -7.35
C MET A 38 -2.01 -2.19 -6.52
N LYS A 39 -2.40 -3.41 -6.92
CA LYS A 39 -2.04 -4.66 -6.21
C LYS A 39 -0.52 -4.82 -6.08
N LYS A 40 0.21 -4.57 -7.17
CA LYS A 40 1.68 -4.67 -7.20
C LYS A 40 2.31 -3.66 -6.24
N GLU A 41 1.87 -2.40 -6.31
CA GLU A 41 2.36 -1.33 -5.44
C GLU A 41 2.06 -1.61 -3.96
N PHE A 42 0.84 -2.04 -3.64
CA PHE A 42 0.42 -2.32 -2.27
C PHE A 42 1.20 -3.49 -1.68
N SER A 43 1.41 -4.55 -2.45
CA SER A 43 2.18 -5.72 -2.02
C SER A 43 3.64 -5.36 -1.72
N SER A 44 4.26 -4.59 -2.62
CA SER A 44 5.64 -4.11 -2.47
C SER A 44 5.79 -3.19 -1.25
N TYR A 45 4.86 -2.24 -1.10
CA TYR A 45 4.85 -1.31 0.01
C TYR A 45 4.60 -1.99 1.35
N LEU A 46 3.59 -2.85 1.46
CA LEU A 46 3.24 -3.54 2.70
C LEU A 46 4.40 -4.39 3.23
N ARG A 47 5.15 -5.05 2.33
CA ARG A 47 6.36 -5.78 2.70
C ARG A 47 7.41 -4.88 3.36
N ARG A 48 7.69 -3.70 2.77
CA ARG A 48 8.65 -2.73 3.32
C ARG A 48 8.14 -2.06 4.59
N TYR A 49 6.86 -1.72 4.64
CA TYR A 49 6.20 -1.17 5.83
C TYR A 49 6.30 -2.13 7.03
N ASN A 50 6.09 -3.43 6.82
CA ASN A 50 6.19 -4.43 7.89
C ASN A 50 7.63 -4.64 8.38
N GLN A 51 8.65 -4.26 7.59
CA GLN A 51 10.05 -4.28 7.98
C GLN A 51 10.49 -2.96 8.65
N ALA A 52 9.71 -1.89 8.50
CA ALA A 52 10.00 -0.60 9.11
C ALA A 52 9.82 -0.65 10.63
N SER A 53 10.60 0.17 11.34
CA SER A 53 10.47 0.31 12.79
C SER A 53 9.09 0.87 13.17
N PRO A 54 8.57 0.56 14.37
CA PRO A 54 7.32 1.13 14.86
C PRO A 54 7.30 2.66 14.81
N SER A 55 8.43 3.32 15.09
CA SER A 55 8.56 4.77 15.01
C SER A 55 8.37 5.31 13.59
N LEU A 56 8.91 4.63 12.57
CA LEU A 56 8.72 5.02 11.17
C LEU A 56 7.28 4.74 10.72
N GLN A 57 6.72 3.59 11.09
CA GLN A 57 5.31 3.27 10.84
C GLN A 57 4.36 4.32 11.43
N PHE A 58 4.64 4.78 12.65
CA PHE A 58 3.87 5.83 13.31
C PHE A 58 4.00 7.18 12.60
N ARG A 59 5.20 7.57 12.15
CA ARG A 59 5.39 8.79 11.34
C ARG A 59 4.58 8.72 10.05
N ILE A 60 4.64 7.60 9.33
CA ILE A 60 3.84 7.39 8.11
C ILE A 60 2.35 7.59 8.41
N PHE A 61 1.84 6.97 9.49
CA PHE A 61 0.45 7.13 9.89
C PHE A 61 0.09 8.60 10.15
N LEU A 62 0.95 9.37 10.83
CA LEU A 62 0.70 10.78 11.10
C LEU A 62 0.61 11.64 9.83
N PHE A 63 1.40 11.35 8.80
CA PHE A 63 1.45 12.17 7.57
C PHE A 63 0.43 11.76 6.51
N THR A 64 0.10 10.47 6.38
CA THR A 64 -0.74 9.98 5.27
C THR A 64 -1.95 9.16 5.73
N ALA A 65 -2.15 8.94 7.03
CA ALA A 65 -3.19 8.06 7.56
C ALA A 65 -3.15 6.64 6.94
N VAL A 66 -1.96 6.21 6.51
CA VAL A 66 -1.67 4.87 5.98
C VAL A 66 -1.12 4.01 7.11
N TYR A 67 -1.61 2.78 7.21
CA TYR A 67 -1.14 1.77 8.16
C TYR A 67 -1.33 0.37 7.56
N GLY A 68 -0.50 -0.58 7.99
CA GLY A 68 -0.41 -1.91 7.35
C GLY A 68 -1.76 -2.63 7.19
N GLN A 69 -2.63 -2.60 8.21
CA GLN A 69 -3.95 -3.25 8.13
C GLN A 69 -4.88 -2.61 7.09
N LYS A 70 -4.77 -1.29 6.83
CA LYS A 70 -5.53 -0.59 5.79
C LYS A 70 -5.16 -1.10 4.39
N ILE A 71 -3.85 -1.29 4.17
CA ILE A 71 -3.31 -1.78 2.90
C ILE A 71 -3.66 -3.24 2.70
N LYS A 72 -3.50 -4.07 3.76
CA LYS A 72 -3.85 -5.48 3.74
C LYS A 72 -5.31 -5.69 3.35
N ARG A 73 -6.25 -5.00 4.01
CA ARG A 73 -7.67 -5.06 3.65
C ARG A 73 -7.93 -4.70 2.19
N ALA A 74 -7.27 -3.65 1.69
CA ALA A 74 -7.45 -3.24 0.31
C ALA A 74 -6.91 -4.26 -0.71
N LEU A 75 -5.86 -5.02 -0.35
CA LEU A 75 -5.36 -6.16 -1.11
C LEU A 75 -6.35 -7.33 -1.07
N ASP A 76 -6.80 -7.73 0.13
CA ASP A 76 -7.74 -8.83 0.33
C ASP A 76 -9.04 -8.60 -0.48
N GLU A 77 -9.64 -7.41 -0.37
CA GLU A 77 -10.81 -7.00 -1.17
C GLU A 77 -10.56 -7.09 -2.68
N SER A 78 -9.34 -6.80 -3.13
CA SER A 78 -9.02 -6.82 -4.57
C SER A 78 -8.84 -8.24 -5.10
N GLU A 79 -8.59 -9.23 -4.25
CA GLU A 79 -8.60 -10.66 -4.59
C GLU A 79 -10.04 -11.19 -4.68
N GLU A 80 -10.93 -10.71 -3.79
CA GLU A 80 -12.36 -11.03 -3.80
C GLU A 80 -13.11 -10.44 -5.02
N VAL A 81 -12.72 -9.24 -5.48
CA VAL A 81 -13.30 -8.58 -6.67
C VAL A 81 -12.89 -9.23 -8.01
N SER A 82 -12.28 -10.43 -7.99
CA SER A 82 -11.93 -11.14 -9.22
C SER A 82 -13.12 -11.60 -10.08
N TYR A 83 -14.38 -11.47 -9.64
CA TYR A 83 -15.54 -11.94 -10.42
C TYR A 83 -16.84 -11.15 -10.37
N VAL A 84 -17.01 -10.08 -9.58
CA VAL A 84 -18.31 -9.40 -9.51
C VAL A 84 -18.08 -7.91 -9.27
N GLU A 85 -18.87 -7.07 -9.94
CA GLU A 85 -19.07 -5.65 -9.65
C GLU A 85 -18.04 -4.66 -10.23
N CYS A 86 -18.04 -4.59 -11.57
CA CYS A 86 -18.15 -3.29 -12.24
C CYS A 86 -19.60 -3.12 -12.73
N ALA A 87 -20.55 -2.95 -11.81
CA ALA A 87 -21.94 -2.59 -12.11
C ALA A 87 -22.36 -1.44 -11.21
#